data_AF-A0A356MS11-F1
#
_entry.id   AF-A0A356MS11-F1
#
_cell.length_a   1.000
_cell.length_b   1.000
_cell.length_c   1.000
_cell.angle_alpha   90.00
_cell.angle_beta   90.00
_cell.angle_gamma   90.00
#
_symmetry.space_group_name_H-M   'P 1'
#
loop_
_entity.id
_entity.type
_entity.pdbx_description
1 polymer ?
#
loop_
_entity_poly.entity_id
_entity_poly.type
_entity_poly.pdbx_seq_one_letter_code
_entity_poly.pdbx_strand_id
1 'polypeptide(L)' 'MRNSRYIFVTGGVSSSLGKGIVSASLAKLLQARGYTVTIQKLDPYINVDPGTLNPYEHGECYVT' A
#
# COMPACT_ATOMS: atom_id res chain seq x y z
N MET A 1 -20.69 -18.83 -0.99
CA MET A 1 -19.60 -17.94 -1.47
C MET A 1 -18.89 -17.36 -0.26
N ARG A 2 -17.54 -17.40 -0.19
CA ARG A 2 -16.82 -16.67 0.85
C ARG A 2 -16.75 -15.21 0.44
N ASN A 3 -17.27 -14.31 1.27
CA ASN A 3 -17.15 -12.87 1.04
C ASN A 3 -15.69 -12.44 1.23
N SER A 4 -15.21 -11.58 0.33
CA SER A 4 -13.93 -10.90 0.49
C SER A 4 -13.93 -10.06 1.77
N ARG A 5 -12.84 -10.14 2.54
CA ARG A 5 -12.65 -9.35 3.77
C ARG A 5 -11.75 -8.16 3.43
N TYR A 6 -12.07 -7.00 3.99
CA TYR A 6 -11.31 -5.77 3.80
C TYR A 6 -10.64 -5.35 5.12
N ILE A 7 -9.35 -5.02 5.06
CA ILE A 7 -8.57 -4.48 6.18
C ILE A 7 -8.10 -3.09 5.74
N PHE A 8 -8.57 -2.04 6.43
CA PHE A 8 -8.15 -0.66 6.18
C PHE A 8 -6.99 -0.31 7.11
N VAL A 9 -5.89 0.16 6.53
CA VAL A 9 -4.72 0.61 7.29
C VAL A 9 -4.64 2.13 7.20
N THR A 10 -4.83 2.80 8.33
CA THR A 10 -4.76 4.26 8.45
C THR A 10 -3.51 4.68 9.23
N GLY A 11 -3.15 5.96 9.15
CA GLY A 11 -2.03 6.54 9.91
C GLY A 11 -2.48 7.74 10.72
N GLY A 12 -2.03 7.82 11.97
CA GLY A 12 -2.22 8.99 12.83
C GLY A 12 -0.90 9.63 13.23
N VAL A 13 -0.99 10.81 13.85
CA VAL A 13 0.12 11.61 14.41
C VAL A 13 1.06 12.18 13.35
N SER A 14 1.79 11.34 12.61
CA SER A 14 2.78 11.79 11.62
C SER A 14 2.87 10.86 10.41
N SER A 15 3.40 11.39 9.30
CA SER A 15 3.75 10.61 8.11
C SER A 15 5.08 9.85 8.32
N SER A 16 5.50 9.07 7.32
CA SER A 16 6.78 8.33 7.33
C SER A 16 6.97 7.24 8.41
N LEU A 17 5.91 6.84 9.12
CA LEU A 17 5.93 5.75 10.11
C LEU A 17 6.05 4.31 9.52
N GLY A 18 6.33 4.17 8.23
CA GLY A 18 6.50 2.84 7.60
C GLY A 18 5.21 2.05 7.34
N LYS A 19 4.05 2.72 7.24
CA LYS A 19 2.73 2.08 7.02
C LYS A 19 2.72 1.07 5.85
N GLY A 20 3.36 1.41 4.73
CA GLY A 20 3.43 0.52 3.56
C GLY A 20 4.15 -0.80 3.87
N ILE A 21 5.25 -0.75 4.60
CA ILE A 21 6.02 -1.94 5.00
C ILE A 21 5.22 -2.80 5.99
N VAL A 22 4.53 -2.18 6.94
CA VAL A 22 3.67 -2.88 7.90
C VAL A 22 2.51 -3.59 7.16
N SER A 23 1.84 -2.91 6.24
CA SER A 23 0.78 -3.51 5.42
C SER A 23 1.28 -4.69 4.58
N ALA A 24 2.45 -4.55 3.93
CA ALA A 24 3.07 -5.62 3.14
C ALA A 24 3.44 -6.84 4.02
N SER A 25 4.00 -6.59 5.21
CA SER A 25 4.36 -7.64 6.17
C SER A 25 3.14 -8.39 6.69
N LEU A 26 2.06 -7.67 7.02
CA LEU A 26 0.79 -8.27 7.42
C LEU A 26 0.21 -9.16 6.31
N ALA A 27 0.19 -8.67 5.07
CA ALA A 27 -0.27 -9.46 3.93
C ALA A 27 0.56 -10.73 3.76
N LYS A 28 1.89 -10.67 3.94
CA LYS A 28 2.76 -11.84 3.87
C LYS A 28 2.43 -12.88 4.96
N LEU A 29 2.13 -12.45 6.18
CA LEU A 29 1.69 -13.34 7.27
C LEU A 29 0.33 -13.99 6.99
N LEU A 30 -0.60 -13.26 6.39
CA LEU A 30 -1.90 -13.81 6.00
C LEU A 30 -1.76 -14.82 4.85
N GLN A 31 -0.91 -14.53 3.86
CA GLN A 31 -0.56 -15.49 2.81
C GLN A 31 0.07 -16.76 3.40
N ALA A 32 0.96 -16.63 4.38
CA ALA A 32 1.56 -17.77 5.08
C ALA A 32 0.52 -18.64 5.84
N ARG A 33 -0.65 -18.08 6.16
CA ARG A 33 -1.80 -18.82 6.74
C ARG A 33 -2.75 -19.40 5.68
N GLY A 34 -2.39 -19.33 4.40
CA GLY A 34 -3.17 -19.88 3.29
C GLY A 34 -4.30 -18.98 2.79
N TYR A 35 -4.34 -17.70 3.17
CA TYR A 35 -5.30 -16.75 2.61
C TYR A 35 -4.81 -16.19 1.27
N THR A 36 -5.73 -16.05 0.32
CA THR A 36 -5.51 -15.21 -0.87
C THR A 36 -5.64 -13.75 -0.47
N VAL A 37 -4.58 -12.97 -0.65
CA VAL A 37 -4.50 -11.57 -0.20
C VAL A 37 -3.99 -10.70 -1.34
N THR A 38 -4.58 -9.52 -1.48
CA THR A 38 -4.12 -8.44 -2.36
C THR A 38 -4.00 -7.14 -1.56
N ILE A 39 -3.18 -6.20 -2.04
CA ILE A 39 -2.99 -4.87 -1.43
C ILE A 39 -3.38 -3.82 -2.47
N GLN A 40 -4.07 -2.78 -2.02
CA GLN A 40 -4.31 -1.56 -2.80
C GLN A 40 -3.77 -0.36 -2.02
N LYS A 41 -3.00 0.49 -2.69
CA LYS A 41 -2.52 1.76 -2.16
C LYS A 41 -3.44 2.88 -2.62
N LEU A 42 -3.82 3.76 -1.70
CA LEU A 42 -4.55 4.99 -1.98
C LEU A 42 -3.61 6.17 -1.73
N ASP A 43 -3.23 6.87 -2.78
CA ASP A 43 -2.39 8.07 -2.70
C ASP A 43 -3.28 9.31 -2.81
N PRO A 44 -3.27 10.22 -1.82
CA PRO A 44 -4.17 11.39 -1.80
C PRO A 44 -3.67 12.55 -2.67
N TYR A 45 -2.74 12.30 -3.59
CA TYR A 45 -2.23 13.30 -4.52
C TYR A 45 -3.22 13.52 -5.67
N ILE A 46 -3.20 14.72 -6.24
CA ILE A 46 -4.06 15.06 -7.39
C ILE A 46 -3.52 14.49 -8.70
N ASN A 47 -2.23 14.14 -8.75
CA ASN A 47 -1.60 13.52 -9.91
C ASN A 47 -2.34 12.22 -10.27
N VAL A 48 -2.66 12.07 -11.56
CA VAL A 48 -3.31 10.85 -12.07
C VAL A 48 -2.40 9.63 -11.90
N ASP A 49 -1.10 9.83 -12.10
CA ASP A 49 -0.05 8.83 -11.95
C ASP A 49 1.27 9.49 -11.49
N PRO A 50 2.21 8.71 -10.93
CA PRO A 50 3.48 9.24 -10.45
C PRO A 50 4.50 9.55 -11.57
N GLY A 51 4.20 9.29 -12.84
CA GLY A 51 5.14 9.48 -13.95
C GLY A 51 5.51 10.94 -14.24
N THR A 52 4.71 11.87 -13.70
CA THR A 52 4.96 13.32 -13.78
C THR A 52 5.78 13.88 -12.60
N LEU A 53 6.04 13.06 -11.56
CA LEU A 53 6.79 13.48 -10.38
C LEU A 53 8.31 13.38 -10.63
N ASN A 54 9.07 14.28 -10.01
CA ASN A 54 10.53 14.20 -10.03
C ASN A 54 11.00 12.99 -9.17
N PRO A 55 11.65 11.97 -9.77
CA PRO A 55 11.98 10.75 -9.05
C PRO A 55 13.04 10.94 -7.95
N TYR A 56 13.88 11.97 -8.04
CA TYR A 56 14.89 12.25 -7.02
C TYR A 56 14.32 12.87 -5.75
N GLU A 57 13.12 13.45 -5.84
CA GLU A 57 12.43 14.08 -4.70
C GLU A 57 11.31 13.20 -4.15
N HIS A 58 10.60 12.47 -5.02
CA HIS A 58 9.40 11.71 -4.68
C HIS A 58 9.58 10.18 -4.70
N GLY A 59 10.74 9.69 -5.14
CA GLY A 59 11.03 8.27 -5.27
C GLY A 59 10.69 7.70 -6.65
N GLU A 60 11.01 6.42 -6.85
CA GLU A 60 10.81 5.73 -8.12
C GLU A 60 9.33 5.58 -8.50
N CYS A 61 9.06 5.58 -9.81
CA CYS A 61 7.76 5.21 -10.36
C CYS A 61 7.74 3.70 -10.62
N TYR A 62 6.99 2.94 -9.81
CA TYR A 62 6.80 1.51 -10.01
C TYR A 62 5.85 1.22 -11.19
N VAL A 63 6.20 0.24 -12.02
CA VAL A 63 5.37 -0.25 -13.14
C VAL A 63 4.99 -1.70 -12.87
N THR A 64 3.68 -1.99 -12.88
CA THR A 64 3.10 -3.33 -12.63
C THR A 64 3.19 -4.26 -13.81
#